data_AF-A0A162AGN3-F1
#
_entry.id   AF-A0A162AGN3-F1
#
_cell.length_a   1.000
_cell.length_b   1.000
_cell.length_c   1.000
_cell.angle_alpha   90.00
_cell.angle_beta   90.00
_cell.angle_gamma   90.00
#
_symmetry.space_group_name_H-M   'P 1'
#
loop_
_entity.id
_entity.type
_entity.pdbx_description
1 polymer ?
#
loop_
_entity_poly.entity_id
_entity_poly.type
_entity_poly.pdbx_seq_one_letter_code
_entity_poly.pdbx_strand_id
1 'polypeptide(L)'
;MLKVTWAHFLMSSERHWDMAGVLFGGIGAFALLGQLLNELNRQGDSTLSMSFLLGYVVVFMFWLLYGLRFKRPAIICTNAVCLVLQSMISMVVLS
;
A
#
# COMPACT_ATOMS: atom_id res chain seq x y z
N MET A 1 -13.06 12.67 20.13
CA MET A 1 -12.19 11.75 19.36
C MET A 1 -12.82 10.36 19.38
N LEU A 2 -13.45 9.93 18.28
CA LEU A 2 -13.94 8.55 18.16
C LEU A 2 -12.73 7.63 17.98
N LYS A 3 -12.49 6.74 18.96
CA LYS A 3 -11.47 5.69 18.87
C LYS A 3 -11.89 4.73 17.76
N VAL A 4 -11.13 4.70 16.66
CA VAL A 4 -11.25 3.68 15.63
C VAL A 4 -10.75 2.38 16.25
N THR A 5 -11.68 1.54 16.71
CA THR A 5 -11.37 0.21 17.28
C THR A 5 -11.68 -0.88 16.26
N TRP A 6 -10.87 -1.95 16.27
CA TRP A 6 -11.09 -3.15 15.44
C TRP A 6 -12.49 -3.76 15.62
N ALA A 7 -13.10 -3.57 16.79
CA ALA A 7 -14.49 -3.97 17.05
C ALA A 7 -15.50 -3.23 16.16
N HIS A 8 -15.26 -1.95 15.85
CA HIS A 8 -16.12 -1.16 14.95
C HIS A 8 -16.02 -1.64 13.49
N PHE A 9 -14.84 -2.12 13.08
CA PHE A 9 -14.59 -2.69 11.75
C PHE A 9 -15.35 -4.00 11.52
N LEU A 10 -15.39 -4.88 12.52
CA LEU A 10 -16.07 -6.18 12.42
C LEU A 10 -17.60 -6.10 12.58
N MET A 11 -18.11 -5.00 13.13
CA MET A 11 -19.54 -4.79 13.39
C MET A 11 -20.18 -3.75 12.47
N SER A 12 -19.43 -3.15 11.53
CA SER A 12 -19.98 -2.14 10.59
C SER A 12 -20.86 -2.81 9.51
N SER A 13 -21.88 -2.10 9.04
CA SER A 13 -22.66 -2.52 7.86
C SER A 13 -21.83 -2.59 6.58
N GLU A 14 -20.64 -1.98 6.58
CA GLU A 14 -19.70 -1.95 5.46
C GLU A 14 -18.60 -3.02 5.57
N ARG A 15 -18.72 -3.96 6.53
CA ARG A 15 -17.72 -5.01 6.79
C ARG A 15 -17.26 -5.76 5.52
N HIS A 16 -18.16 -6.05 4.58
CA HIS A 16 -17.81 -6.74 3.33
C HIS A 16 -16.86 -5.90 2.47
N TRP A 17 -17.08 -4.58 2.40
CA TRP A 17 -16.23 -3.64 1.69
C TRP A 17 -14.89 -3.45 2.38
N ASP A 18 -14.91 -3.38 3.71
CA ASP A 18 -13.73 -3.30 4.55
C ASP A 18 -12.84 -4.56 4.39
N MET A 19 -13.44 -5.76 4.39
CA MET A 19 -12.74 -7.02 4.20
C MET A 19 -12.21 -7.17 2.76
N ALA A 20 -13.02 -6.81 1.75
CA ALA A 20 -12.57 -6.77 0.37
C ALA A 20 -11.39 -5.80 0.20
N GLY A 21 -11.46 -4.62 0.82
CA GLY A 21 -10.38 -3.62 0.79
C GLY A 21 -9.07 -4.17 1.35
N VAL A 22 -9.12 -4.87 2.49
CA VAL A 22 -7.94 -5.54 3.06
C VAL A 22 -7.43 -6.65 2.14
N LEU A 23 -8.32 -7.49 1.59
CA LEU A 23 -7.94 -8.61 0.72
C LEU A 23 -7.27 -8.11 -0.57
N PHE A 24 -7.92 -7.22 -1.32
CA PHE A 24 -7.39 -6.72 -2.59
C PHE A 24 -6.16 -5.83 -2.38
N GLY A 25 -6.14 -5.01 -1.34
CA GLY A 25 -4.95 -4.25 -0.98
C GLY A 25 -3.80 -5.17 -0.54
N GLY A 26 -4.10 -6.28 0.12
CA GLY A 26 -3.13 -7.32 0.48
C GLY A 26 -2.50 -7.98 -0.74
N ILE A 27 -3.30 -8.33 -1.76
CA ILE A 27 -2.78 -8.85 -3.03
C ILE A 27 -1.79 -7.85 -3.66
N GLY A 28 -2.15 -6.56 -3.67
CA GLY A 28 -1.25 -5.49 -4.13
C GLY A 28 0.06 -5.43 -3.34
N ALA A 29 -0.01 -5.51 -2.00
CA ALA A 29 1.16 -5.52 -1.14
C ALA A 29 2.07 -6.74 -1.40
N PHE A 30 1.49 -7.94 -1.59
CA PHE A 30 2.26 -9.14 -1.94
C PHE A 30 2.93 -9.02 -3.31
N ALA A 31 2.26 -8.44 -4.30
CA ALA A 31 2.85 -8.17 -5.60
C ALA A 31 4.05 -7.21 -5.50
N LEU A 32 3.90 -6.12 -4.72
CA LEU A 32 5.00 -5.18 -4.46
C LEU A 32 6.16 -5.83 -3.70
N LEU A 33 5.88 -6.70 -2.73
CA LEU A 33 6.93 -7.45 -2.04
C LEU A 33 7.69 -8.36 -3.02
N GLY A 34 6.98 -9.05 -3.91
CA GLY A 34 7.60 -9.85 -4.98
C GLY A 34 8.50 -9.01 -5.89
N GLN A 35 8.02 -7.83 -6.31
CA GLN A 35 8.83 -6.90 -7.11
C GLN A 35 10.05 -6.39 -6.34
N LEU A 36 9.92 -6.06 -5.06
CA LEU A 36 11.03 -5.62 -4.23
C LEU A 36 12.11 -6.70 -4.11
N LEU A 37 11.70 -7.94 -3.88
CA LEU A 37 12.63 -9.07 -3.85
C LEU A 37 13.31 -9.29 -5.21
N ASN A 38 12.59 -9.10 -6.31
CA ASN A 38 13.18 -9.14 -7.65
C ASN A 38 14.25 -8.06 -7.84
N GLU A 39 13.93 -6.80 -7.50
CA GLU A 39 14.89 -5.69 -7.65
C GLU A 39 16.11 -5.84 -6.73
N LEU A 40 15.93 -6.34 -5.51
CA LEU A 40 17.04 -6.61 -4.57
C LEU A 40 18.01 -7.68 -5.08
N ASN A 41 17.53 -8.63 -5.89
CA ASN A 41 18.34 -9.73 -6.43
C ASN A 41 18.74 -9.53 -7.90
N ARG A 42 18.39 -8.38 -8.50
CA ARG A 42 18.62 -8.15 -9.93
C ARG A 42 20.11 -8.07 -10.23
N GLN A 43 20.49 -8.52 -11.43
CA GLN A 43 21.84 -8.34 -11.97
C GLN A 43 21.76 -7.39 -13.17
N GLY A 44 22.45 -6.26 -13.14
CA GLY A 44 22.53 -5.32 -14.29
C GLY A 44 21.90 -3.96 -14.01
N ASP A 45 21.07 -3.44 -14.92
CA ASP A 45 20.26 -2.20 -14.79
C ASP A 45 18.75 -2.49 -14.65
N SER A 46 18.02 -1.66 -13.90
CA SER A 46 16.59 -1.89 -13.67
C SER A 46 15.81 -1.50 -14.92
N THR A 47 14.77 -2.27 -15.24
CA THR A 47 13.87 -1.96 -16.36
C THR A 47 12.67 -1.12 -15.92
N LEU A 48 12.55 -0.83 -14.62
CA LEU A 48 11.44 -0.08 -14.06
C LEU A 48 11.58 1.42 -14.33
N SER A 49 10.48 2.05 -14.75
CA SER A 49 10.43 3.49 -14.94
C SER A 49 10.40 4.22 -13.60
N MET A 50 11.38 5.10 -13.36
CA MET A 50 11.41 5.93 -12.14
C MET A 50 10.18 6.84 -12.02
N SER A 51 9.63 7.34 -13.14
CA SER A 51 8.39 8.12 -13.12
C SER A 51 7.19 7.28 -12.67
N PHE A 52 7.14 6.01 -13.08
CA PHE A 52 6.12 5.08 -12.60
C PHE A 52 6.26 4.81 -11.11
N LEU A 53 7.49 4.53 -10.64
CA LEU A 53 7.75 4.21 -9.24
C LEU A 53 7.39 5.36 -8.30
N LEU A 54 7.86 6.58 -8.62
CA LEU A 54 7.54 7.78 -7.84
C LEU A 54 6.06 8.17 -7.95
N GLY A 55 5.46 7.99 -9.13
CA GLY A 55 4.03 8.19 -9.33
C GLY A 55 3.19 7.35 -8.36
N TYR A 56 3.53 6.06 -8.21
CA TYR A 56 2.82 5.19 -7.28
C TYR A 56 3.10 5.50 -5.80
N VAL A 57 4.28 6.03 -5.44
CA VAL A 57 4.50 6.59 -4.09
C VAL A 57 3.47 7.69 -3.80
N VAL A 58 3.27 8.62 -4.73
CA VAL A 58 2.28 9.70 -4.58
C VAL A 58 0.86 9.15 -4.49
N VAL A 59 0.51 8.14 -5.30
CA VAL A 59 -0.81 7.49 -5.26
C VAL A 59 -1.06 6.82 -3.91
N PHE A 60 -0.12 6.03 -3.38
CA PHE A 60 -0.29 5.39 -2.08
C PHE A 60 -0.33 6.39 -0.93
N MET A 61 0.47 7.47 -1.02
CA MET A 61 0.39 8.58 -0.06
C MET A 61 -0.98 9.25 -0.09
N PHE A 62 -1.50 9.57 -1.27
CA PHE A 62 -2.83 10.16 -1.45
C PHE A 62 -3.91 9.29 -0.80
N TRP A 63 -3.91 7.99 -1.10
CA TRP A 63 -4.91 7.07 -0.55
C TRP A 63 -4.75 6.83 0.95
N LEU A 64 -3.52 6.84 1.47
CA LEU A 64 -3.29 6.80 2.91
C LEU A 64 -3.91 8.02 3.61
N LEU A 65 -3.64 9.23 3.10
CA LEU A 65 -4.21 10.47 3.63
C LEU A 65 -5.74 10.50 3.49
N TYR A 66 -6.27 10.01 2.37
CA TYR A 66 -7.71 9.81 2.17
C TYR A 66 -8.29 8.88 3.24
N GLY A 67 -7.68 7.72 3.46
CA GLY A 67 -8.09 6.75 4.47
C GLY A 67 -8.10 7.37 5.87
N LEU A 68 -7.07 8.13 6.23
CA LEU A 68 -6.98 8.87 7.50
C LEU A 68 -8.09 9.91 7.63
N ARG A 69 -8.32 10.72 6.58
CA ARG A 69 -9.34 11.78 6.56
C ARG A 69 -10.76 11.26 6.76
N PHE A 70 -11.06 10.09 6.17
CA PHE A 70 -12.38 9.46 6.23
C PHE A 70 -12.45 8.30 7.23
N LYS A 71 -11.39 8.07 8.01
CA LYS A 71 -11.31 7.02 9.04
C LYS A 71 -11.65 5.63 8.51
N ARG A 72 -11.06 5.25 7.37
CA ARG A 72 -11.27 3.96 6.69
C ARG A 72 -10.09 3.03 6.95
N PRO A 73 -10.16 2.10 7.93
CA PRO A 73 -9.02 1.29 8.33
C PRO A 73 -8.46 0.44 7.19
N ALA A 74 -9.32 -0.22 6.40
CA ALA A 74 -8.88 -1.05 5.27
C ALA A 74 -7.97 -0.28 4.30
N ILE A 75 -8.35 0.95 3.95
CA ILE A 75 -7.57 1.84 3.07
C ILE A 75 -6.27 2.25 3.76
N ILE A 76 -6.32 2.65 5.03
CA ILE A 76 -5.14 3.09 5.80
C ILE A 76 -4.10 1.97 5.85
N CYS A 77 -4.50 0.77 6.31
CA CYS A 77 -3.59 -0.35 6.53
C CYS A 77 -2.87 -0.75 5.24
N THR A 78 -3.65 -0.92 4.17
CA THR A 78 -3.13 -1.43 2.89
C THR A 78 -2.24 -0.40 2.21
N ASN A 79 -2.66 0.87 2.15
CA ASN A 79 -1.86 1.91 1.50
C ASN A 79 -0.62 2.28 2.30
N ALA A 80 -0.63 2.18 3.63
CA ALA A 80 0.58 2.36 4.44
C ALA A 80 1.63 1.30 4.10
N VAL A 81 1.24 0.02 4.02
CA VAL A 81 2.16 -1.07 3.64
C VAL A 81 2.65 -0.90 2.20
N CYS A 82 1.74 -0.64 1.25
CA CYS A 82 2.12 -0.45 -0.14
C CYS A 82 3.02 0.78 -0.33
N LEU A 83 2.79 1.88 0.39
CA LEU A 83 3.64 3.07 0.36
C LEU A 83 5.07 2.74 0.79
N VAL A 84 5.24 2.00 1.89
CA VAL A 84 6.56 1.57 2.36
C VAL A 84 7.26 0.69 1.32
N LEU A 85 6.58 -0.35 0.82
CA LEU A 85 7.16 -1.26 -0.16
C LEU A 85 7.52 -0.54 -1.46
N GLN A 86 6.62 0.31 -1.98
CA GLN A 86 6.86 1.10 -3.19
C GLN A 86 8.03 2.08 -3.02
N SER A 87 8.17 2.69 -1.84
CA SER A 87 9.29 3.58 -1.54
C SER A 87 10.60 2.79 -1.47
N MET A 88 10.60 1.59 -0.89
CA MET A 88 11.77 0.70 -0.88
C MET A 88 12.19 0.30 -2.29
N ILE A 89 11.24 -0.09 -3.17
CA ILE A 89 11.55 -0.38 -4.58
C ILE A 89 12.20 0.84 -5.24
N SER A 90 11.64 2.03 -5.03
CA SER A 90 12.17 3.27 -5.60
C SER A 90 13.61 3.55 -5.12
N MET A 91 13.92 3.30 -3.86
CA MET A 91 15.28 3.45 -3.32
C MET A 91 16.25 2.42 -3.90
N VAL A 92 15.84 1.16 -4.03
CA VAL A 92 16.67 0.08 -4.60
C VAL A 92 16.95 0.31 -6.09
N VAL A 93 16.00 0.84 -6.84
CA VAL A 93 16.21 1.17 -8.26
C VAL A 93 17.12 2.38 -8.44
N LEU A 94 17.14 3.30 -7.47
CA LEU A 94 18.03 4.48 -7.49
C LEU A 94 19.47 4.21 -7.05
N SER A 95 19.72 3.12 -6.31
CA SER A 95 21.04 2.72 -5.82
C SER A 95 21.81 1.91 -6.85
#